data_AF-A0A2E7N0F4-F1
#
_entry.id   AF-A0A2E7N0F4-F1
#
_cell.length_a   1.000
_cell.length_b   1.000
_cell.length_c   1.000
_cell.angle_alpha   90.00
_cell.angle_beta   90.00
_cell.angle_gamma   90.00
#
_symmetry.space_group_name_H-M   'P 1'
#
loop_
_entity.id
_entity.type
_entity.pdbx_description
1 polymer ?
#
loop_
_entity_poly.entity_id
_entity_poly.type
_entity_poly.pdbx_seq_one_letter_code
_entity_poly.pdbx_strand_id
1 'polypeptide(L)'
;MIKKTFLIFLIFIYNCYAPPKMYMPSGSYNLSRSVNSIINGSEIKTNIAVKAVNLISGEILIDLNSHSLFNPASNNKLYTS
;
A
#
# COMPACT_ATOMS: atom_id res chain seq x y z
N MET A 1 41.56 -24.12 4.79
CA MET A 1 41.01 -22.91 4.16
C MET A 1 39.53 -23.01 3.76
N ILE A 2 39.03 -24.15 3.28
CA ILE A 2 37.62 -24.35 2.83
C ILE A 2 36.53 -23.99 3.86
N LYS A 3 36.73 -24.24 5.16
CA LYS A 3 35.69 -23.98 6.19
C LYS A 3 35.35 -22.49 6.38
N LYS A 4 36.33 -21.58 6.23
CA LYS A 4 36.08 -20.12 6.35
C LYS A 4 35.36 -19.58 5.12
N THR A 5 35.72 -20.05 3.93
CA THR A 5 35.07 -19.66 2.67
C THR A 5 33.61 -20.09 2.63
N PHE A 6 33.29 -21.29 3.16
CA PHE A 6 31.92 -21.77 3.28
C PHE A 6 31.07 -20.91 4.23
N LEU A 7 31.64 -20.45 5.35
CA LEU A 7 30.96 -19.57 6.29
C LEU A 7 30.62 -18.21 5.67
N ILE A 8 31.55 -17.64 4.88
CA ILE A 8 31.34 -16.36 4.17
C ILE A 8 30.23 -16.52 3.13
N PHE A 9 30.24 -17.61 2.36
CA PHE A 9 29.19 -17.92 1.39
C PHE A 9 27.80 -18.02 2.04
N LEU A 10 27.73 -18.60 3.24
CA LEU A 10 26.49 -18.69 4.02
C LEU A 10 25.92 -17.30 4.37
N ILE A 11 26.78 -16.34 4.73
CA ILE A 11 26.35 -14.97 5.07
C ILE A 11 25.75 -14.26 3.84
N PHE A 12 26.31 -14.48 2.64
CA PHE A 12 25.80 -13.86 1.43
C PHE A 12 24.40 -14.37 1.03
N ILE A 13 24.08 -15.65 1.27
CA ILE A 13 22.74 -16.21 0.95
C ILE A 13 21.66 -15.80 1.96
N TYR A 14 22.01 -15.50 3.22
CA TYR A 14 21.03 -15.03 4.22
C TYR A 14 20.64 -13.55 4.09
N ASN A 15 21.37 -12.76 3.31
CA ASN A 15 21.06 -11.34 3.07
C ASN A 15 20.15 -11.08 1.86
N CYS A 16 19.62 -12.14 1.21
CA CYS A 16 18.65 -12.02 0.11
C CYS A 16 17.21 -11.77 0.58
N TYR A 17 17.00 -11.14 1.75
CA TYR A 17 15.66 -10.72 2.15
C TYR A 17 15.41 -9.29 1.67
N ALA A 18 14.41 -9.11 0.81
CA ALA A 18 13.98 -7.77 0.42
C ALA A 18 13.60 -7.01 1.71
N PRO A 19 14.18 -5.83 1.99
CA PRO A 19 13.81 -5.07 3.17
C PRO A 19 12.30 -4.86 3.16
N PRO A 20 11.60 -5.00 4.32
CA PRO A 20 10.18 -4.74 4.37
C PRO A 20 9.95 -3.34 3.82
N LYS A 21 9.12 -3.22 2.79
CA LYS A 21 8.73 -1.91 2.26
C LYS A 21 8.06 -1.18 3.40
N MET A 22 8.78 -0.26 4.05
CA MET A 22 8.18 0.67 4.99
C MET A 22 7.10 1.40 4.22
N TYR A 23 5.84 1.17 4.59
CA TYR A 23 4.71 1.86 3.98
C TYR A 23 4.81 3.32 4.39
N MET A 24 5.46 4.13 3.56
CA MET A 24 5.44 5.58 3.72
C MET A 24 4.03 6.03 3.37
N PRO A 25 3.23 6.53 4.33
CA PRO A 25 1.92 7.07 4.02
C PRO A 25 2.12 8.20 3.00
N SER A 26 1.50 8.04 1.83
CA SER A 26 1.60 9.00 0.73
C SER A 26 0.33 9.86 0.66
N GLY A 27 0.51 11.13 0.31
CA GLY A 27 -0.58 12.11 0.17
C GLY A 27 -0.76 13.08 1.32
N SER A 28 -1.82 13.88 1.21
CA SER A 28 -2.08 15.03 2.09
C SER A 28 -2.62 14.57 3.44
N TYR A 29 -1.87 14.83 4.50
CA TYR A 29 -2.25 14.50 5.88
C TYR A 29 -3.63 15.06 6.25
N ASN A 30 -3.89 16.33 5.93
CA ASN A 30 -5.16 16.99 6.24
C ASN A 30 -6.34 16.36 5.50
N LEU A 31 -6.12 15.96 4.25
CA LEU A 31 -7.15 15.34 3.42
C LEU A 31 -7.47 13.92 3.91
N SER A 32 -6.44 13.12 4.18
CA SER A 32 -6.57 11.79 4.77
C SER A 32 -7.25 11.82 6.13
N ARG A 33 -6.93 12.80 7.00
CA ARG A 33 -7.61 12.99 8.29
C ARG A 33 -9.10 13.32 8.10
N SER A 34 -9.43 14.19 7.15
CA SER A 34 -10.82 14.58 6.88
C SER A 34 -11.65 13.38 6.39
N VAL A 35 -11.11 12.58 5.47
CA VAL A 35 -11.76 11.35 4.99
C VAL A 35 -11.94 10.34 6.12
N ASN A 36 -10.92 10.12 6.96
CA ASN A 36 -11.04 9.25 8.13
C ASN A 36 -12.11 9.72 9.11
N SER A 37 -12.24 11.03 9.33
CA SER A 37 -13.29 11.57 10.19
C SER A 37 -14.69 11.27 9.64
N ILE A 38 -14.87 11.38 8.33
CA ILE A 38 -16.16 11.06 7.68
C ILE A 38 -16.45 9.56 7.79
N ILE A 39 -15.47 8.70 7.50
CA ILE A 39 -15.64 7.24 7.61
C ILE A 39 -16.00 6.85 9.05
N ASN A 40 -15.24 7.34 10.04
CA ASN A 40 -15.48 7.02 11.44
C ASN A 40 -16.83 7.56 11.94
N GLY A 41 -17.28 8.71 11.43
CA GLY A 41 -18.59 9.28 11.74
C GLY A 41 -19.77 8.68 10.98
N SER A 42 -19.53 7.83 9.97
CA SER A 42 -20.59 7.27 9.11
C SER A 42 -21.29 6.04 9.68
N GLU A 43 -20.79 5.48 10.79
CA GLU A 43 -21.25 4.22 11.39
C GLU A 43 -21.25 3.00 10.44
N ILE A 44 -20.61 3.11 9.27
CA ILE A 44 -20.51 2.03 8.30
C ILE A 44 -19.62 0.92 8.86
N LYS A 45 -20.19 -0.28 9.03
CA LYS A 45 -19.49 -1.47 9.54
C LYS A 45 -18.98 -2.35 8.38
N THR A 46 -18.03 -1.83 7.61
CA THR A 46 -17.36 -2.58 6.54
C THR A 46 -15.91 -2.16 6.38
N ASN A 47 -15.13 -2.98 5.66
CA ASN A 47 -13.77 -2.62 5.27
C ASN A 47 -13.81 -1.60 4.14
N ILE A 48 -13.03 -0.52 4.25
CA ILE A 48 -12.97 0.56 3.28
C ILE A 48 -11.52 0.81 2.88
N ALA A 49 -11.33 1.06 1.58
CA ALA A 49 -10.11 1.65 1.04
C ALA A 49 -10.46 2.87 0.19
N VAL A 50 -9.56 3.87 0.23
CA VAL A 50 -9.67 5.12 -0.53
C VAL A 50 -8.32 5.42 -1.16
N LYS A 51 -8.32 5.63 -2.47
CA LYS A 51 -7.16 6.16 -3.19
C LYS A 51 -7.60 7.34 -4.04
N ALA A 52 -6.92 8.47 -3.90
CA ALA A 52 -7.14 9.65 -4.73
C ALA A 52 -5.80 10.09 -5.31
N VAL A 53 -5.80 10.46 -6.59
CA VAL A 53 -4.61 10.90 -7.32
C VAL A 53 -4.92 12.18 -8.09
N ASN A 54 -3.94 13.07 -8.18
CA ASN A 54 -4.00 14.20 -9.10
C ASN A 54 -3.87 13.68 -10.54
N LEU A 55 -4.83 13.99 -11.40
CA LEU A 55 -4.86 13.49 -12.78
C LEU A 55 -3.77 14.07 -13.68
N ILE A 56 -3.26 15.27 -13.36
CA ILE A 56 -2.22 15.95 -14.14
C ILE A 56 -0.83 15.50 -13.67
N SER A 57 -0.57 15.56 -12.35
CA SER A 57 0.76 15.26 -11.81
C SER A 57 0.98 13.78 -11.46
N GLY A 58 -0.08 12.98 -11.35
CA GLY A 58 -0.02 11.61 -10.85
C GLY A 58 0.26 11.51 -9.34
N GLU A 59 0.36 12.64 -8.65
CA GLU A 59 0.61 12.69 -7.21
C GLU A 59 -0.52 12.03 -6.44
N ILE A 60 -0.17 11.17 -5.47
CA ILE A 60 -1.14 10.56 -4.57
C ILE A 60 -1.60 11.63 -3.58
N LEU A 61 -2.91 11.87 -3.53
CA LEU A 61 -3.55 12.82 -2.61
C LEU A 61 -4.04 12.13 -1.34
N ILE A 62 -4.50 10.88 -1.46
CA ILE A 62 -4.97 10.03 -0.37
C ILE A 62 -4.58 8.58 -0.66
N ASP A 63 -4.07 7.90 0.36
CA ASP A 63 -3.79 6.46 0.33
C ASP A 63 -4.22 5.79 1.64
N LEU A 64 -5.44 5.26 1.65
CA LEU A 64 -6.03 4.54 2.77
C LEU A 64 -6.32 3.11 2.32
N ASN A 65 -5.59 2.13 2.87
CA ASN A 65 -5.77 0.70 2.57
C ASN A 65 -5.82 0.37 1.06
N SER A 66 -5.21 1.18 0.19
CA SER A 66 -5.43 1.09 -1.26
C SER A 66 -4.84 -0.16 -1.91
N HIS A 67 -3.97 -0.87 -1.19
CA HIS A 67 -3.36 -2.14 -1.62
C HIS A 67 -4.18 -3.37 -1.20
N SER A 68 -5.23 -3.19 -0.40
CA SER A 68 -6.13 -4.29 -0.03
C SER A 68 -7.06 -4.63 -1.19
N LEU A 69 -7.38 -5.91 -1.33
CA LEU A 69 -8.29 -6.40 -2.37
C LEU A 69 -9.75 -6.30 -1.90
N PHE A 70 -10.60 -5.72 -2.74
CA PHE A 70 -12.04 -5.59 -2.52
C PHE A 70 -12.81 -6.12 -3.71
N ASN A 71 -14.06 -6.51 -3.47
CA ASN A 71 -14.97 -6.89 -4.55
C ASN A 71 -15.35 -5.64 -5.36
N PRO A 72 -14.99 -5.54 -6.65
CA PRO A 72 -15.20 -4.34 -7.45
C PRO A 72 -16.67 -4.12 -7.87
N ALA A 73 -17.53 -5.14 -7.73
CA ALA A 73 -18.93 -5.10 -8.17
C ALA A 73 -19.06 -4.56 -9.61
N SER A 74 -19.92 -3.57 -9.84
CA SER A 74 -20.11 -2.98 -11.17
C SER A 74 -18.89 -2.23 -11.71
N ASN A 75 -17.86 -1.95 -10.90
CA ASN A 75 -16.63 -1.30 -11.37
C ASN A 75 -15.82 -2.22 -12.31
N ASN A 76 -16.12 -3.53 -12.35
CA ASN A 76 -15.59 -4.42 -13.39
C ASN A 76 -15.90 -3.93 -14.81
N LYS A 77 -16.98 -3.17 -15.00
CA LYS A 77 -17.35 -2.59 -16.30
C LYS A 77 -16.25 -1.69 -16.88
N LEU A 78 -15.47 -1.03 -16.02
CA LEU A 78 -14.35 -0.18 -16.45
C LEU A 78 -13.27 -0.93 -17.24
N TYR A 79 -13.18 -2.27 -17.07
CA TYR A 79 -12.21 -3.13 -17.76
C TYR A 79 -12.80 -3.91 -18.93
N THR A 80 -14.12 -3.93 -19.08
CA THR A 80 -14.82 -4.71 -20.12
C THR A 80 -15.61 -3.84 -21.09
N SER A 81 -15.37 -2.52 -21.06
CA SER A 81 -16.02 -1.54 -21.95
C SER A 81 -15.52 -1.67 -23.38
#